data_AF-A0A0L0MG23-F1
#
_entry.id   AF-A0A0L0MG23-F1
#
_cell.length_a   1.000
_cell.length_b   1.000
_cell.length_c   1.000
_cell.angle_alpha   90.00
_cell.angle_beta   90.00
_cell.angle_gamma   90.00
#
_symmetry.space_group_name_H-M   'P 1'
#
loop_
_entity.id
_entity.type
_entity.pdbx_description
1 polymer ?
#
loop_
_entity_poly.entity_id
_entity_poly.type
_entity_poly.pdbx_seq_one_letter_code
_entity_poly.pdbx_strand_id
1 'polypeptide(L)'
;MAQAAGGLYDVLDGFRKDSAALPIDLRDLAGRSTREAINAIVEALVPENGDGDRIRASLNEALSSCLDGEETFDFDAITDEVLMDVMVAYATQCVFEQIVLDSDRAFNKAATPQQAEEAEKALFELVRAVTEKHMRPPA
;
A
#
# COMPACT_ATOMS: atom_id res chain seq x y z
N MET A 1 6.77 6.26 -12.04
CA MET A 1 6.20 6.58 -10.71
C MET A 1 4.70 6.90 -10.77
N ALA A 2 4.23 7.94 -11.47
CA ALA A 2 2.78 8.27 -11.53
C ALA A 2 1.88 7.17 -12.15
N GLN A 3 2.45 6.32 -13.01
CA GLN A 3 1.71 5.28 -13.72
C GLN A 3 1.33 4.07 -12.82
N ALA A 4 2.11 3.79 -11.77
CA ALA A 4 1.83 2.68 -10.85
C ALA A 4 0.72 3.03 -9.84
N ALA A 5 0.71 4.28 -9.35
CA ALA A 5 -0.33 4.78 -8.46
C ALA A 5 -1.71 4.93 -9.14
N GLY A 6 -1.74 5.34 -10.42
CA GLY A 6 -2.98 5.39 -11.20
C GLY A 6 -3.58 4.00 -11.45
N GLY A 7 -2.73 3.02 -11.77
CA GLY A 7 -3.19 1.63 -12.01
C GLY A 7 -3.80 0.98 -10.77
N LEU A 8 -3.23 1.20 -9.57
CA LEU A 8 -3.83 0.71 -8.33
C LEU A 8 -5.19 1.37 -8.04
N TYR A 9 -5.29 2.70 -8.22
CA TYR A 9 -6.56 3.40 -8.03
C TYR A 9 -7.64 2.87 -8.98
N ASP A 10 -7.32 2.68 -10.26
CA ASP A 10 -8.27 2.16 -11.24
C ASP A 10 -8.72 0.73 -10.92
N VAL A 11 -7.82 -0.09 -10.34
CA VAL A 11 -8.17 -1.44 -9.86
C VAL A 11 -9.01 -1.37 -8.58
N LEU A 12 -8.68 -0.50 -7.62
CA LEU A 12 -9.46 -0.34 -6.38
C LEU A 12 -10.83 0.31 -6.60
N ASP A 13 -10.93 1.30 -7.48
CA ASP A 13 -12.20 1.90 -7.91
C ASP A 13 -13.00 0.93 -8.80
N GLY A 14 -12.32 0.08 -9.58
CA GLY A 14 -12.90 -1.06 -10.28
C GLY A 14 -13.53 -2.07 -9.32
N PHE A 15 -12.86 -2.37 -8.20
CA PHE A 15 -13.40 -3.21 -7.10
C PHE A 15 -14.66 -2.60 -6.49
N ARG A 16 -14.67 -1.28 -6.28
CA ARG A 16 -15.83 -0.55 -5.75
C ARG A 16 -17.03 -0.56 -6.70
N LYS A 17 -16.80 -0.54 -8.01
CA LYS A 17 -17.85 -0.35 -9.03
C LYS A 17 -18.37 -1.64 -9.67
N ASP A 18 -17.89 -2.82 -9.24
CA ASP A 18 -18.20 -4.11 -9.88
C ASP A 18 -17.97 -4.05 -11.40
N SER A 19 -16.90 -3.35 -11.77
CA SER A 19 -16.59 -3.03 -13.17
C SER A 19 -15.63 -4.08 -13.71
N ALA A 20 -15.95 -4.67 -14.86
CA ALA A 20 -15.33 -5.87 -15.45
C ALA A 20 -13.85 -5.74 -15.91
N ALA A 21 -13.08 -4.82 -15.33
CA ALA A 21 -11.68 -4.55 -15.67
C ALA A 21 -10.68 -5.19 -14.70
N LEU A 22 -11.14 -6.02 -13.77
CA LEU A 22 -10.30 -6.60 -12.72
C LEU A 22 -9.75 -7.98 -13.11
N PRO A 23 -8.51 -8.31 -12.71
CA PRO A 23 -8.00 -9.69 -12.80
C PRO A 23 -8.71 -10.67 -11.85
N ILE A 24 -9.36 -10.17 -10.79
CA ILE A 24 -10.04 -10.97 -9.75
C ILE A 24 -11.38 -10.34 -9.35
N ASP A 25 -12.38 -11.15 -9.01
CA ASP A 25 -13.61 -10.71 -8.33
C ASP A 25 -13.40 -10.83 -6.81
N LEU A 26 -13.53 -9.74 -6.05
CA LEU A 26 -13.35 -9.79 -4.58
C LEU A 26 -14.45 -10.59 -3.89
N ARG A 27 -15.62 -10.76 -4.52
CA ARG A 27 -16.69 -11.59 -3.96
C ARG A 27 -16.28 -13.07 -3.91
N ASP A 28 -15.39 -13.50 -4.80
CA ASP A 28 -14.82 -14.86 -4.78
C ASP A 28 -13.82 -15.08 -3.62
N LEU A 29 -13.43 -14.01 -2.94
CA LEU A 29 -12.59 -14.04 -1.74
C LEU A 29 -13.40 -14.04 -0.44
N ALA A 30 -14.71 -13.74 -0.51
CA ALA A 30 -15.58 -13.72 0.67
C ALA A 30 -15.58 -15.09 1.37
N GLY A 31 -15.44 -15.08 2.69
CA GLY A 31 -15.38 -16.30 3.51
C GLY A 31 -14.05 -17.06 3.47
N ARG A 32 -13.03 -16.57 2.74
CA ARG A 32 -11.65 -17.06 2.87
C ARG A 32 -10.99 -16.43 4.09
N SER A 33 -9.81 -16.94 4.48
CA SER A 33 -9.03 -16.24 5.51
C SER A 33 -8.58 -14.88 4.99
N THR A 34 -8.51 -13.88 5.87
CA THR A 34 -8.04 -12.54 5.53
C THR A 34 -6.66 -12.56 4.88
N ARG A 35 -5.76 -13.43 5.36
CA ARG A 35 -4.43 -13.64 4.77
C ARG A 35 -4.49 -14.12 3.31
N GLU A 36 -5.38 -15.07 3.00
CA GLU A 36 -5.53 -15.56 1.62
C GLU A 36 -6.11 -14.48 0.70
N ALA A 37 -7.06 -13.69 1.19
CA ALA A 37 -7.63 -12.58 0.43
C ALA A 37 -6.58 -11.50 0.14
N ILE A 38 -5.78 -11.11 1.15
CA ILE A 38 -4.66 -10.17 0.98
C ILE A 38 -3.69 -10.66 -0.08
N ASN A 39 -3.26 -11.92 -0.03
CA ASN A 39 -2.33 -12.47 -1.02
C ASN A 39 -2.90 -12.39 -2.45
N ALA A 40 -4.17 -12.77 -2.63
CA ALA A 40 -4.83 -12.71 -3.94
C ALA A 40 -4.94 -11.26 -4.47
N ILE A 41 -5.31 -10.32 -3.60
CA ILE A 41 -5.38 -8.89 -3.93
C ILE A 41 -4.00 -8.37 -4.33
N VAL A 42 -2.95 -8.68 -3.56
CA VAL A 42 -1.59 -8.26 -3.85
C VAL A 42 -1.10 -8.85 -5.18
N GLU A 43 -1.35 -10.13 -5.44
CA GLU A 43 -0.99 -10.76 -6.72
C GLU A 43 -1.67 -10.11 -7.92
N ALA A 44 -2.93 -9.69 -7.78
CA ALA A 44 -3.64 -8.97 -8.84
C ALA A 44 -3.14 -7.54 -9.05
N LEU A 45 -2.57 -6.92 -8.01
CA LEU A 45 -2.15 -5.51 -8.01
C LEU A 45 -0.68 -5.27 -8.34
N VAL A 46 0.17 -6.27 -8.09
CA VAL A 46 1.61 -6.16 -8.32
C VAL A 46 1.89 -6.25 -9.83
N PRO A 47 2.50 -5.21 -10.45
CA PRO A 47 2.91 -5.29 -11.84
C PRO A 47 4.09 -6.25 -12.01
N GLU A 48 4.15 -6.95 -13.15
CA GLU A 48 5.30 -7.79 -13.54
C GLU A 48 6.47 -6.92 -14.05
N ASN A 49 7.06 -6.12 -13.16
CA ASN A 49 8.22 -5.28 -13.46
C ASN A 49 9.28 -5.37 -12.34
N GLY A 50 10.38 -4.64 -12.49
CA GLY A 50 11.49 -4.64 -11.53
C GLY A 50 11.14 -4.11 -10.13
N ASP A 51 9.98 -3.46 -9.98
CA ASP A 51 9.49 -2.93 -8.70
C ASP A 51 8.51 -3.90 -8.01
N GLY A 52 8.20 -5.04 -8.63
CA GLY A 52 7.12 -5.94 -8.22
C GLY A 52 7.26 -6.49 -6.79
N ASP A 53 8.45 -6.97 -6.42
CA ASP A 53 8.70 -7.50 -5.06
C ASP A 53 8.51 -6.45 -3.97
N ARG A 54 8.86 -5.20 -4.31
CA ARG A 54 8.79 -4.06 -3.40
C ARG A 54 7.34 -3.60 -3.21
N ILE A 55 6.60 -3.48 -4.31
CA ILE A 55 5.16 -3.19 -4.31
C ILE A 55 4.41 -4.29 -3.55
N ARG A 56 4.79 -5.56 -3.74
CA ARG A 56 4.21 -6.71 -3.04
C ARG A 56 4.36 -6.61 -1.53
N ALA A 57 5.56 -6.31 -1.04
CA ALA A 57 5.80 -6.15 0.40
C ALA A 57 4.96 -5.01 0.98
N SER A 58 4.96 -3.87 0.29
CA SER A 58 4.22 -2.66 0.67
C SER A 58 2.71 -2.89 0.78
N LEU A 59 2.12 -3.53 -0.23
CA LEU A 59 0.68 -3.81 -0.26
C LEU A 59 0.28 -4.85 0.80
N ASN A 60 1.11 -5.87 1.04
CA ASN A 60 0.88 -6.85 2.11
C ASN A 60 0.82 -6.18 3.48
N GLU A 61 1.76 -5.28 3.77
CA GLU A 61 1.81 -4.59 5.06
C GLU A 61 0.64 -3.63 5.24
N ALA A 62 0.32 -2.83 4.20
CA ALA A 62 -0.82 -1.92 4.21
C ALA A 62 -2.15 -2.65 4.42
N LEU A 63 -2.42 -3.70 3.65
CA LEU A 63 -3.67 -4.46 3.76
C LEU A 63 -3.76 -5.22 5.08
N SER A 64 -2.65 -5.78 5.58
CA SER A 64 -2.63 -6.45 6.88
C SER A 64 -2.92 -5.48 8.02
N SER A 65 -2.41 -4.25 7.94
CA SER A 65 -2.70 -3.21 8.93
C SER A 65 -4.15 -2.72 8.87
N CYS A 66 -4.77 -2.65 7.69
CA CYS A 66 -6.15 -2.17 7.54
C CYS A 66 -7.19 -3.25 7.92
N LEU A 67 -6.84 -4.52 7.74
CA LEU A 67 -7.70 -5.66 8.04
C LEU A 67 -7.28 -6.39 9.33
N ASP A 68 -6.51 -5.72 10.20
CA ASP A 68 -6.09 -6.29 11.48
C ASP A 68 -7.31 -6.58 12.36
N GLY A 69 -7.34 -7.76 12.96
CA GLY A 69 -8.48 -8.24 13.75
C GLY A 69 -9.59 -8.95 12.97
N GLU A 70 -9.59 -8.93 11.64
CA GLU A 70 -10.50 -9.71 10.81
C GLU A 70 -9.90 -11.09 10.50
N GLU A 71 -10.47 -12.17 11.04
CA GLU A 71 -9.97 -13.54 10.77
C GLU A 71 -10.48 -14.10 9.42
N THR A 72 -11.72 -13.74 9.08
CA THR A 72 -12.40 -14.16 7.85
C THR A 72 -12.65 -12.92 7.01
N PHE A 73 -12.29 -12.99 5.73
CA PHE A 73 -12.48 -11.88 4.81
C PHE A 73 -13.96 -11.67 4.52
N ASP A 74 -14.45 -10.48 4.89
CA ASP A 74 -15.76 -9.97 4.50
C ASP A 74 -15.59 -8.90 3.43
N PHE A 75 -16.36 -9.02 2.35
CA PHE A 75 -16.37 -8.01 1.28
C PHE A 75 -16.82 -6.65 1.81
N ASP A 76 -17.76 -6.63 2.77
CA ASP A 76 -18.27 -5.39 3.35
C ASP A 76 -17.22 -4.68 4.23
N ALA A 77 -16.11 -5.35 4.59
CA ALA A 77 -14.98 -4.73 5.28
C ALA A 77 -14.15 -3.79 4.38
N ILE A 78 -14.25 -3.92 3.05
CA ILE A 78 -13.57 -3.03 2.09
C ILE A 78 -14.38 -1.75 1.89
N THR A 79 -14.37 -0.91 2.92
CA THR A 79 -15.02 0.41 2.89
C THR A 79 -14.19 1.42 2.09
N ASP A 80 -14.82 2.55 1.70
CA ASP A 80 -14.11 3.68 1.07
C ASP A 80 -12.94 4.19 1.93
N GLU A 81 -13.07 4.13 3.25
CA GLU A 81 -12.04 4.53 4.20
C GLU A 81 -10.85 3.56 4.17
N VAL A 82 -11.11 2.25 4.18
CA VAL A 82 -10.08 1.22 4.04
C VAL A 82 -9.36 1.35 2.70
N LEU A 83 -10.08 1.60 1.61
CA LEU A 83 -9.47 1.84 0.30
C LEU A 83 -8.57 3.08 0.30
N MET A 84 -9.03 4.18 0.90
CA MET A 84 -8.24 5.39 1.04
C MET A 84 -6.97 5.14 1.89
N ASP A 85 -7.08 4.39 2.97
CA ASP A 85 -5.95 4.06 3.86
C ASP A 85 -4.91 3.21 3.14
N VAL A 86 -5.33 2.20 2.37
CA VAL A 86 -4.45 1.38 1.52
C VAL A 86 -3.74 2.24 0.47
N MET A 87 -4.46 3.17 -0.15
CA MET A 87 -3.88 4.09 -1.13
C MET A 87 -2.84 5.03 -0.52
N VAL A 88 -3.12 5.60 0.66
CA VAL A 88 -2.19 6.47 1.39
C VAL A 88 -0.95 5.68 1.80
N ALA A 89 -1.12 4.46 2.33
CA ALA A 89 -0.02 3.60 2.73
C ALA A 89 0.87 3.22 1.53
N TYR A 90 0.26 2.81 0.41
CA TYR A 90 0.98 2.49 -0.82
C TYR A 90 1.78 3.69 -1.36
N ALA A 91 1.13 4.85 -1.48
CA ALA A 91 1.78 6.05 -2.00
C ALA A 91 2.91 6.53 -1.07
N THR A 92 2.70 6.46 0.24
CA THR A 92 3.71 6.78 1.25
C THR A 92 4.95 5.92 1.05
N GLN A 93 4.75 4.61 0.93
CA GLN A 93 5.84 3.65 0.77
C GLN A 93 6.59 3.87 -0.54
N CYS A 94 5.88 4.04 -1.66
CA CYS A 94 6.49 4.34 -2.96
C CYS A 94 7.36 5.61 -2.92
N VAL A 95 6.86 6.69 -2.31
CA VAL A 95 7.61 7.96 -2.21
C VAL A 95 8.80 7.82 -1.28
N PHE A 96 8.61 7.22 -0.11
CA PHE A 96 9.67 6.98 0.86
C PHE A 96 10.81 6.16 0.25
N GLU A 97 10.47 5.08 -0.44
CA GLU A 97 11.43 4.21 -1.09
C GLU A 97 12.23 4.87 -2.22
N GLN A 98 11.60 5.77 -2.99
CA GLN A 98 12.35 6.60 -3.95
C GLN A 98 13.31 7.53 -3.24
N ILE A 99 12.87 8.19 -2.17
CA ILE A 99 13.75 9.08 -1.40
C ILE A 99 14.96 8.28 -0.87
N VAL A 100 14.74 7.07 -0.34
CA VAL A 100 15.82 6.21 0.14
C VAL A 100 16.77 5.80 -0.99
N LEU A 101 16.23 5.39 -2.15
CA LEU A 101 17.04 5.04 -3.33
C LEU A 101 17.87 6.23 -3.83
N ASP A 102 17.23 7.38 -4.03
CA ASP A 102 17.86 8.60 -4.55
C ASP A 102 18.86 9.21 -3.57
N SER A 103 18.65 8.99 -2.27
CA SER A 103 19.57 9.44 -1.23
C SER A 103 20.87 8.64 -1.19
N ASP A 104 20.92 7.43 -1.76
CA ASP A 104 22.10 6.55 -1.80
C ASP A 104 22.89 6.58 -0.45
N ARG A 105 24.16 6.97 -0.45
CA ARG A 105 24.99 7.04 0.76
C ARG A 105 24.75 8.28 1.62
N ALA A 106 23.96 9.25 1.17
CA ALA A 106 23.69 10.48 1.92
C ALA A 106 22.85 10.21 3.18
N PHE A 107 21.96 9.22 3.13
CA PHE A 107 21.14 8.81 4.28
C PHE A 107 21.92 7.91 5.26
N ASN A 108 22.95 7.22 4.77
CA ASN A 108 23.79 6.27 5.53
C ASN A 108 24.98 6.92 6.27
N LYS A 109 24.80 8.12 6.83
CA LYS A 109 25.85 8.81 7.64
C LYS A 109 25.66 8.68 9.16
N ALA A 110 24.74 7.85 9.61
CA ALA A 110 24.50 7.60 11.02
C ALA A 110 25.76 7.01 11.70
N ALA A 111 26.04 7.43 12.94
CA ALA A 111 27.19 6.91 13.68
C ALA A 111 26.89 5.54 14.31
N THR A 112 25.61 5.18 14.46
CA THR A 112 25.15 3.88 14.98
C THR A 112 23.97 3.34 14.17
N PRO A 113 23.73 2.01 14.19
CA PRO A 113 22.55 1.42 13.56
C PRO A 113 21.23 1.99 14.10
N GLN A 114 21.16 2.25 15.40
CA GLN A 114 19.97 2.83 16.03
C GLN A 114 19.67 4.25 15.52
N GLN A 115 20.71 5.07 15.28
CA GLN A 115 20.52 6.39 14.68
C GLN A 115 20.02 6.32 13.24
N ALA A 116 20.43 5.28 12.49
CA ALA A 116 19.93 5.06 11.14
C ALA A 116 18.44 4.70 11.17
N GLU A 117 18.05 3.77 12.04
CA GLU A 117 16.66 3.34 12.23
C GLU A 117 15.74 4.50 12.67
N GLU A 118 16.18 5.31 13.64
CA GLU A 118 15.43 6.48 14.10
C GLU A 118 15.24 7.52 12.99
N ALA A 119 16.28 7.77 12.18
CA ALA A 119 16.21 8.68 11.05
C ALA A 119 15.29 8.16 9.95
N GLU A 120 15.36 6.86 9.65
CA GLU A 120 14.52 6.18 8.68
C GLU A 120 13.04 6.27 9.07
N LYS A 121 12.73 5.94 10.33
CA LYS A 121 11.37 6.05 10.86
C LYS A 121 10.85 7.49 10.83
N ALA A 122 11.67 8.46 11.22
CA ALA A 122 11.28 9.87 11.19
C ALA A 122 10.99 10.36 9.75
N LEU A 123 11.79 9.93 8.78
CA LEU A 123 11.55 10.23 7.37
C LEU A 123 10.26 9.56 6.87
N PHE A 124 10.03 8.30 7.21
CA PHE A 124 8.82 7.57 6.84
C PHE A 124 7.56 8.27 7.34
N GLU A 125 7.52 8.65 8.62
CA GLU A 125 6.39 9.37 9.22
C GLU A 125 6.16 10.74 8.57
N LEU A 126 7.24 11.45 8.20
CA LEU A 126 7.12 12.72 7.47
C LEU A 126 6.47 12.50 6.09
N VAL A 127 6.93 11.50 5.34
CA VAL A 127 6.36 11.15 4.03
C VAL A 127 4.90 10.75 4.17
N ARG A 128 4.56 9.96 5.21
CA ARG A 128 3.18 9.56 5.51
C ARG A 128 2.28 10.76 5.73
N ALA A 129 2.67 11.66 6.64
CA ALA A 129 1.88 12.84 6.99
C ALA A 129 1.65 13.77 5.79
N VAL A 130 2.66 13.94 4.93
CA VAL A 130 2.55 14.74 3.70
C VAL A 130 1.64 14.05 2.68
N THR A 131 1.82 12.75 2.48
CA THR A 131 1.02 11.96 1.53
C THR A 131 -0.46 11.97 1.92
N GLU A 132 -0.76 11.70 3.20
CA GLU A 132 -2.11 11.73 3.74
C GLU A 132 -2.79 13.10 3.54
N LYS A 133 -2.08 14.18 3.85
CA LYS A 133 -2.56 15.56 3.63
C LYS A 133 -2.94 15.84 2.17
N HIS A 134 -2.23 15.24 1.21
CA HIS A 134 -2.48 15.47 -0.21
C HIS A 134 -3.54 14.55 -0.81
N MET A 135 -3.71 13.35 -0.26
CA MET A 135 -4.63 12.34 -0.80
C MET A 135 -6.02 12.39 -0.16
N ARG A 136 -6.12 12.77 1.11
CA ARG A 136 -7.43 12.96 1.74
C ARG A 136 -8.00 14.34 1.38
N PRO A 137 -9.30 14.44 1.03
CA PRO A 137 -9.94 15.73 0.84
C PRO A 137 -9.87 16.56 2.14
N PRO A 138 -9.76 17.89 2.06
CA PRO A 138 -9.85 18.73 3.24
C PRO A 138 -11.23 18.55 3.89
N ALA A 139 -11.24 18.41 5.22
CA ALA A 139 -12.45 18.36 6.04
C ALA A 139 -13.28 19.65 5.92
#